data_AF-A0A2E7WZA9-F1
#
_entry.id   AF-A0A2E7WZA9-F1
#
_cell.length_a   1.000
_cell.length_b   1.000
_cell.length_c   1.000
_cell.angle_alpha   90.00
_cell.angle_beta   90.00
_cell.angle_gamma   90.00
#
_symmetry.space_group_name_H-M   'P 1'
#
loop_
_entity.id
_entity.type
_entity.pdbx_description
1 polymer ?
#
loop_
_entity_poly.entity_id
_entity_poly.type
_entity_poly.pdbx_seq_one_letter_code
_entity_poly.pdbx_strand_id
1 'polypeptide(L)'
;MFIPWGSKPPDRHRALPTKDDLLRYLQTRSPHSCFHSTAYYNDPSHRKMMEKGWLGADLIFDLDGDHLPGVSDNDFPGMMEKIQEQAWSLWSDFLEPEFGFDEKYVQTTFSGHRGFHIHVRDPSLMHLDSNARRELVNYITGVGIDVQSVMSGPNIGWSERIDLGFDKVVNSLEKISTGENSTESITELHSSLKSRNFSCSKDQIKKLASESITGGRIDRLREDNARPVFTTKRLNEAFWELVKGAPLAVGETDENVTVDIKRVIRWVGSLHGKSGLRVTEFPLSRLEPGRSNSFDAMSESSVFSTQNSCKVELIVDDVTTRISGQEVSGSSGDFFEVHESMATFLGLKGWAIMH
;
A
#
# COMPACT_ATOMS: atom_id res chain seq x y z
N MET A 1 21.55 -3.24 -3.25
CA MET A 1 21.26 -2.72 -4.60
C MET A 1 21.17 -1.22 -4.50
N PHE A 2 21.68 -0.50 -5.48
CA PHE A 2 21.68 0.96 -5.50
C PHE A 2 21.15 1.45 -6.84
N ILE A 3 20.17 2.34 -6.82
CA ILE A 3 19.66 2.98 -8.02
C ILE A 3 20.46 4.28 -8.22
N PRO A 4 21.17 4.46 -9.34
CA PRO A 4 21.87 5.71 -9.64
C PRO A 4 20.89 6.80 -10.09
N TRP A 5 21.31 8.06 -10.08
CA TRP A 5 20.60 9.13 -10.77
C TRP A 5 20.66 8.94 -12.31
N GLY A 6 19.59 9.36 -12.99
CA GLY A 6 19.46 9.24 -14.45
C GLY A 6 19.01 7.84 -14.90
N SER A 7 19.31 7.49 -16.16
CA SER A 7 18.82 6.26 -16.82
C SER A 7 19.74 5.05 -16.66
N LYS A 8 20.78 5.13 -15.82
CA LYS A 8 21.72 4.02 -15.63
C LYS A 8 21.01 2.86 -14.91
N PRO A 9 21.33 1.60 -15.27
CA PRO A 9 20.71 0.45 -14.64
C PRO A 9 21.09 0.37 -13.14
N PRO A 10 20.24 -0.23 -12.30
CA PRO A 10 20.54 -0.44 -10.88
C PRO A 10 21.84 -1.23 -10.67
N ASP A 11 22.68 -0.79 -9.73
CA ASP A 11 23.87 -1.51 -9.30
C ASP A 11 23.47 -2.61 -8.29
N ARG A 12 23.66 -3.86 -8.67
CA ARG A 12 23.24 -5.06 -7.93
C ARG A 12 24.44 -5.96 -7.64
N HIS A 13 24.20 -7.03 -6.87
CA HIS A 13 25.22 -8.04 -6.54
C HIS A 13 26.42 -7.43 -5.80
N ARG A 14 26.13 -6.58 -4.82
CA ARG A 14 27.11 -5.94 -3.95
C ARG A 14 27.04 -6.56 -2.56
N ALA A 15 28.20 -6.96 -2.05
CA ALA A 15 28.42 -7.27 -0.64
C ALA A 15 29.26 -6.14 -0.06
N LEU A 16 28.77 -5.51 1.00
CA LEU A 16 29.43 -4.42 1.71
C LEU A 16 29.54 -4.88 3.17
N PRO A 17 30.61 -5.62 3.52
CA PRO A 17 30.69 -6.36 4.78
C PRO A 17 30.86 -5.45 6.00
N THR A 18 31.35 -4.22 5.81
CA THR A 18 31.58 -3.26 6.89
C THR A 18 30.79 -1.97 6.67
N LYS A 19 30.54 -1.25 7.77
CA LYS A 19 29.93 0.09 7.73
C LYS A 19 30.78 1.07 6.92
N ASP A 20 32.11 0.97 7.02
CA ASP A 20 33.03 1.85 6.30
C ASP A 20 33.00 1.61 4.79
N ASP A 21 32.86 0.36 4.34
CA ASP A 21 32.71 0.05 2.92
C ASP A 21 31.39 0.59 2.38
N LEU A 22 30.31 0.45 3.15
CA LEU A 22 29.02 1.04 2.80
C LEU A 22 29.11 2.57 2.72
N LEU A 23 29.67 3.22 3.74
CA LEU A 23 29.80 4.67 3.79
C LEU A 23 30.64 5.20 2.62
N ARG A 24 31.80 4.59 2.37
CA ARG A 24 32.67 4.95 1.24
C ARG A 24 31.96 4.80 -0.10
N TYR A 25 31.20 3.71 -0.27
CA TYR A 25 30.40 3.49 -1.48
C TYR A 25 29.35 4.59 -1.65
N LEU A 26 28.58 4.90 -0.60
CA LEU A 26 27.53 5.92 -0.63
C LEU A 26 28.09 7.31 -0.93
N GLN A 27 29.19 7.71 -0.29
CA GLN A 27 29.83 9.02 -0.52
C GLN A 27 30.43 9.17 -1.93
N THR A 28 30.87 8.07 -2.53
CA THR A 28 31.46 8.10 -3.87
C THR A 28 30.40 8.06 -4.98
N ARG A 29 29.27 7.38 -4.73
CA ARG A 29 28.25 7.11 -5.76
C ARG A 29 27.00 7.97 -5.64
N SER A 30 26.69 8.48 -4.44
CA SER A 30 25.50 9.26 -4.11
C SER A 30 24.24 8.76 -4.82
N PRO A 31 23.83 7.50 -4.58
CA PRO A 31 22.73 6.87 -5.31
C PRO A 31 21.40 7.57 -5.04
N HIS A 32 20.52 7.58 -6.05
CA HIS A 32 19.12 8.02 -5.94
C HIS A 32 18.35 7.22 -4.88
N SER A 33 18.60 5.91 -4.76
CA SER A 33 17.95 5.08 -3.75
C SER A 33 18.79 3.87 -3.36
N CYS A 34 18.70 3.47 -2.08
CA CYS A 34 19.45 2.36 -1.50
C CYS A 34 18.51 1.22 -1.09
N PHE A 35 18.92 -0.02 -1.35
CA PHE A 35 18.15 -1.22 -1.05
C PHE A 35 19.06 -2.35 -0.54
N HIS A 36 18.52 -3.23 0.31
CA HIS A 36 19.13 -4.52 0.65
C HIS A 36 18.22 -5.68 0.25
N SER A 37 18.78 -6.88 0.17
CA SER A 37 17.95 -8.08 0.00
C SER A 37 17.17 -8.37 1.27
N THR A 38 15.96 -8.85 1.08
CA THR A 38 15.12 -9.44 2.13
C THR A 38 15.51 -10.90 2.37
N ALA A 39 16.19 -11.47 1.38
CA ALA A 39 16.78 -12.79 1.40
C ALA A 39 18.21 -12.80 1.95
N TYR A 40 18.55 -13.90 2.61
CA TYR A 40 19.87 -14.21 3.11
C TYR A 40 20.57 -15.17 2.14
N TYR A 41 21.85 -14.93 1.91
CA TYR A 41 22.68 -15.69 0.97
C TYR A 41 24.02 -16.01 1.61
N ASN A 42 24.61 -17.15 1.24
CA ASN A 42 25.98 -17.47 1.61
C ASN A 42 26.98 -16.49 0.95
N ASP A 43 26.76 -16.17 -0.33
CA ASP A 43 27.51 -15.11 -1.02
C ASP A 43 26.58 -14.21 -1.85
N PRO A 44 26.17 -13.04 -1.32
CA PRO A 44 25.27 -12.12 -2.02
C PRO A 44 25.92 -11.42 -3.23
N SER A 45 27.26 -11.47 -3.36
CA SER A 45 28.02 -10.80 -4.44
C SER A 45 28.05 -11.60 -5.75
N HIS A 46 27.75 -12.90 -5.71
CA HIS A 46 27.66 -13.71 -6.93
C HIS A 46 26.62 -13.14 -7.91
N ARG A 47 26.95 -13.17 -9.20
CA ARG A 47 26.04 -12.68 -10.26
C ARG A 47 24.91 -13.67 -10.57
N LYS A 48 25.18 -14.97 -10.51
CA LYS A 48 24.19 -16.01 -10.75
C LYS A 48 23.47 -16.36 -9.46
N MET A 49 22.14 -16.38 -9.50
CA MET A 49 21.32 -16.60 -8.30
C MET A 49 21.52 -17.98 -7.67
N MET A 50 21.72 -19.03 -8.49
CA MET A 50 21.95 -20.39 -7.98
C MET A 50 23.27 -20.50 -7.19
N GLU A 51 24.28 -19.72 -7.57
CA GLU A 51 25.59 -19.74 -6.93
C GLU A 51 25.64 -18.92 -5.64
N LYS A 52 24.62 -18.08 -5.36
CA LYS A 52 24.56 -17.29 -4.12
C LYS A 52 24.36 -18.14 -2.86
N GLY A 53 23.77 -19.33 -2.99
CA GLY A 53 23.36 -20.16 -1.86
C GLY A 53 22.30 -19.48 -0.98
N TRP A 54 21.04 -19.48 -1.43
CA TRP A 54 19.91 -18.89 -0.68
C TRP A 54 19.67 -19.65 0.62
N LEU A 55 19.51 -18.91 1.73
CA LEU A 55 19.40 -19.45 3.09
C LEU A 55 18.01 -19.25 3.71
N GLY A 56 17.18 -18.41 3.11
CA GLY A 56 15.90 -17.97 3.68
C GLY A 56 15.59 -16.53 3.29
N ALA A 57 14.38 -16.06 3.59
CA ALA A 57 14.02 -14.65 3.41
C ALA A 57 13.04 -14.17 4.47
N ASP A 58 13.17 -12.91 4.87
CA ASP A 58 12.15 -12.21 5.65
C ASP A 58 10.79 -12.27 4.94
N LEU A 59 9.69 -12.30 5.70
CA LEU A 59 8.35 -12.11 5.18
C LEU A 59 8.00 -10.63 5.25
N ILE A 60 7.61 -10.03 4.13
CA ILE A 60 7.41 -8.58 4.04
C ILE A 60 6.08 -8.31 3.39
N PHE A 61 5.33 -7.41 4.00
CA PHE A 61 4.13 -6.84 3.44
C PHE A 61 4.42 -5.37 3.11
N ASP A 62 4.23 -5.02 1.85
CA ASP A 62 4.43 -3.66 1.33
C ASP A 62 3.07 -3.09 0.96
N LEU A 63 2.72 -1.98 1.61
CA LEU A 63 1.52 -1.22 1.35
C LEU A 63 1.94 0.07 0.65
N ASP A 64 1.67 0.16 -0.65
CA ASP A 64 1.91 1.36 -1.45
C ASP A 64 0.59 2.12 -1.65
N GLY A 65 0.65 3.44 -1.49
CA GLY A 65 -0.46 4.36 -1.69
C GLY A 65 -0.80 4.58 -3.16
N ASP A 66 -0.01 4.02 -4.09
CA ASP A 66 -0.33 4.01 -5.52
C ASP A 66 -1.72 3.41 -5.76
N HIS A 67 -2.54 4.14 -6.52
CA HIS A 67 -3.87 3.67 -6.95
C HIS A 67 -4.85 3.40 -5.81
N LEU A 68 -4.63 3.96 -4.61
CA LEU A 68 -5.61 3.93 -3.54
C LEU A 68 -6.96 4.50 -4.02
N PRO A 69 -8.06 3.73 -3.95
CA PRO A 69 -9.36 4.22 -4.38
C PRO A 69 -9.77 5.49 -3.61
N GLY A 70 -10.19 6.52 -4.33
CA GLY A 70 -10.66 7.78 -3.74
C GLY A 70 -9.57 8.63 -3.09
N VAL A 71 -8.29 8.44 -3.46
CA VAL A 71 -7.17 9.29 -3.04
C VAL A 71 -6.49 9.86 -4.28
N SER A 72 -6.25 11.17 -4.29
CA SER A 72 -5.42 11.80 -5.32
C SER A 72 -3.95 11.62 -4.99
N ASP A 73 -3.12 11.27 -5.98
CA ASP A 73 -1.67 11.22 -5.83
C ASP A 73 -1.09 12.58 -5.38
N ASN A 74 -1.78 13.68 -5.74
CA ASN A 74 -1.42 15.06 -5.42
C ASN A 74 -1.88 15.50 -4.02
N ASP A 75 -2.74 14.71 -3.35
CA ASP A 75 -3.10 14.87 -1.93
C ASP A 75 -2.23 13.93 -1.08
N PHE A 76 -1.03 14.39 -0.75
CA PHE A 76 -0.07 13.59 0.01
C PHE A 76 -0.56 13.27 1.44
N PRO A 77 -1.13 14.22 2.21
CA PRO A 77 -1.65 13.93 3.55
C PRO A 77 -2.78 12.91 3.54
N GLY A 78 -3.79 13.08 2.67
CA GLY A 78 -4.91 12.14 2.57
C GLY A 78 -4.46 10.74 2.18
N MET A 79 -3.47 10.64 1.28
CA MET A 79 -2.85 9.35 0.93
C MET A 79 -2.14 8.70 2.11
N MET A 80 -1.39 9.48 2.91
CA MET A 80 -0.63 8.95 4.04
C MET A 80 -1.55 8.45 5.15
N GLU A 81 -2.65 9.16 5.42
CA GLU A 81 -3.67 8.72 6.37
C GLU A 81 -4.28 7.38 5.94
N LYS A 82 -4.79 7.28 4.70
CA LYS A 82 -5.42 6.04 4.22
C LYS A 82 -4.46 4.86 4.18
N ILE A 83 -3.21 5.04 3.71
CA ILE A 83 -2.27 3.92 3.63
C ILE A 83 -1.80 3.47 5.02
N GLN A 84 -1.75 4.38 6.00
CA GLN A 84 -1.46 4.04 7.39
C GLN A 84 -2.60 3.25 8.04
N GLU A 85 -3.86 3.66 7.81
CA GLU A 85 -5.05 2.89 8.23
C GLU A 85 -5.01 1.47 7.68
N GLN A 86 -4.72 1.31 6.38
CA GLN A 86 -4.63 -0.01 5.76
C GLN A 86 -3.48 -0.85 6.31
N ALA A 87 -2.34 -0.24 6.58
CA ALA A 87 -1.19 -0.93 7.16
C ALA A 87 -1.51 -1.43 8.58
N TRP A 88 -2.23 -0.61 9.35
CA TRP A 88 -2.72 -1.01 10.66
C TRP A 88 -3.74 -2.15 10.56
N SER A 89 -4.76 -2.04 9.71
CA SER A 89 -5.75 -3.10 9.50
C SER A 89 -5.10 -4.41 9.05
N LEU A 90 -4.09 -4.37 8.18
CA LEU A 90 -3.35 -5.58 7.82
C LEU A 90 -2.78 -6.28 9.07
N TRP A 91 -2.13 -5.50 9.95
CA TRP A 91 -1.60 -6.03 11.20
C TRP A 91 -2.70 -6.55 12.14
N SER A 92 -3.63 -5.67 12.52
CA SER A 92 -4.62 -5.91 13.57
C SER A 92 -5.68 -6.93 13.19
N ASP A 93 -5.92 -7.11 11.90
CA ASP A 93 -7.02 -7.94 11.43
C ASP A 93 -6.53 -9.31 10.93
N PHE A 94 -5.30 -9.40 10.39
CA PHE A 94 -4.79 -10.63 9.77
C PHE A 94 -3.51 -11.13 10.43
N LEU A 95 -2.45 -10.32 10.42
CA LEU A 95 -1.10 -10.81 10.73
C LEU A 95 -0.98 -11.29 12.18
N GLU A 96 -1.53 -10.55 13.12
CA GLU A 96 -1.52 -10.93 14.53
C GLU A 96 -2.62 -11.95 14.89
N PRO A 97 -3.92 -11.64 14.75
CA PRO A 97 -4.97 -12.51 15.31
C PRO A 97 -5.14 -13.84 14.57
N GLU A 98 -4.88 -13.88 13.25
CA GLU A 98 -5.18 -15.05 12.42
C GLU A 98 -3.91 -15.83 12.06
N PHE A 99 -2.82 -15.14 11.73
CA PHE A 99 -1.55 -15.81 11.43
C PHE A 99 -0.67 -16.02 12.67
N GLY A 100 -0.98 -15.37 13.79
CA GLY A 100 -0.25 -15.52 15.04
C GLY A 100 1.16 -14.95 15.00
N PHE A 101 1.43 -13.95 14.15
CA PHE A 101 2.74 -13.31 14.09
C PHE A 101 2.99 -12.51 15.36
N ASP A 102 4.18 -12.70 15.94
CA ASP A 102 4.58 -12.07 17.19
C ASP A 102 5.23 -10.71 16.91
N GLU A 103 4.69 -9.65 17.52
CA GLU A 103 5.19 -8.27 17.41
C GLU A 103 6.71 -8.17 17.64
N LYS A 104 7.30 -9.02 18.51
CA LYS A 104 8.74 -8.95 18.79
C LYS A 104 9.63 -9.23 17.56
N TYR A 105 9.09 -9.91 16.55
CA TYR A 105 9.78 -10.18 15.28
C TYR A 105 9.44 -9.17 14.19
N VAL A 106 8.64 -8.16 14.49
CA VAL A 106 8.13 -7.20 13.53
C VAL A 106 9.00 -5.95 13.50
N GLN A 107 9.35 -5.52 12.30
CA GLN A 107 9.94 -4.22 12.04
C GLN A 107 9.01 -3.45 11.11
N THR A 108 8.47 -2.33 11.61
CA THR A 108 7.62 -1.40 10.86
C THR A 108 8.45 -0.23 10.32
N THR A 109 8.26 0.09 9.04
CA THR A 109 8.98 1.18 8.38
C THR A 109 8.07 2.00 7.48
N PHE A 110 8.31 3.30 7.44
CA PHE A 110 7.82 4.17 6.37
C PHE A 110 8.78 4.06 5.19
N SER A 111 8.25 3.83 3.99
CA SER A 111 9.04 3.59 2.78
C SER A 111 9.83 4.81 2.31
N GLY A 112 9.62 5.99 2.91
CA GLY A 112 10.20 7.25 2.50
C GLY A 112 9.40 7.93 1.38
N HIS A 113 8.27 7.37 0.94
CA HIS A 113 7.46 7.97 -0.13
C HIS A 113 5.97 7.79 0.14
N ARG A 114 5.36 6.72 -0.37
CA ARG A 114 3.91 6.57 -0.40
C ARG A 114 3.38 5.37 0.37
N GLY A 115 4.17 4.79 1.27
CA GLY A 115 3.80 3.50 1.83
C GLY A 115 4.49 3.12 3.11
N PHE A 116 4.02 2.01 3.66
CA PHE A 116 4.55 1.39 4.85
C PHE A 116 4.94 -0.05 4.56
N HIS A 117 5.94 -0.54 5.27
CA HIS A 117 6.31 -1.95 5.23
C HIS A 117 6.20 -2.57 6.62
N ILE A 118 5.66 -3.78 6.67
CA ILE A 118 5.68 -4.65 7.84
C ILE A 118 6.62 -5.81 7.52
N HIS A 119 7.78 -5.85 8.19
CA HIS A 119 8.76 -6.92 8.05
C HIS A 119 8.60 -7.91 9.20
N VAL A 120 8.26 -9.15 8.91
CA VAL A 120 8.22 -10.25 9.87
C VAL A 120 9.52 -11.04 9.75
N ARG A 121 10.39 -10.88 10.74
CA ARG A 121 11.73 -11.49 10.83
C ARG A 121 11.78 -12.68 11.78
N ASP A 122 10.71 -13.48 11.80
CA ASP A 122 10.66 -14.71 12.58
C ASP A 122 11.53 -15.79 11.88
N PRO A 123 12.59 -16.31 12.54
CA PRO A 123 13.43 -17.36 11.97
C PRO A 123 12.64 -18.61 11.56
N SER A 124 11.54 -18.92 12.25
CA SER A 124 10.67 -20.06 11.94
C SER A 124 9.95 -19.91 10.60
N LEU A 125 9.78 -18.69 10.08
CA LEU A 125 9.08 -18.39 8.84
C LEU A 125 10.02 -18.17 7.63
N MET A 126 11.34 -18.12 7.85
CA MET A 126 12.31 -17.83 6.78
C MET A 126 12.30 -18.84 5.63
N HIS A 127 11.81 -20.06 5.87
CA HIS A 127 11.72 -21.15 4.91
C HIS A 127 10.51 -21.08 3.97
N LEU A 128 9.54 -20.19 4.24
CA LEU A 128 8.34 -20.06 3.42
C LEU A 128 8.72 -19.73 1.97
N ASP A 129 8.29 -20.58 1.05
CA ASP A 129 8.51 -20.40 -0.38
C ASP A 129 7.48 -19.43 -0.98
N SER A 130 7.64 -19.13 -2.28
CA SER A 130 6.73 -18.22 -2.98
C SER A 130 5.28 -18.70 -3.02
N ASN A 131 5.02 -20.02 -3.00
CA ASN A 131 3.65 -20.54 -3.03
C ASN A 131 2.98 -20.37 -1.68
N ALA A 132 3.66 -20.73 -0.59
CA ALA A 132 3.15 -20.53 0.77
C ALA A 132 2.88 -19.05 1.06
N ARG A 133 3.79 -18.16 0.61
CA ARG A 133 3.59 -16.70 0.70
C ARG A 133 2.41 -16.22 -0.11
N ARG A 134 2.17 -16.81 -1.29
CA ARG A 134 0.99 -16.48 -2.11
C ARG A 134 -0.30 -16.88 -1.40
N GLU A 135 -0.34 -18.01 -0.71
CA GLU A 135 -1.53 -18.40 0.06
C GLU A 135 -1.83 -17.41 1.19
N LEU A 136 -0.82 -16.84 1.85
CA LEU A 136 -1.02 -15.75 2.82
C LEU A 136 -1.66 -14.52 2.15
N VAL A 137 -1.14 -14.11 0.98
CA VAL A 137 -1.69 -12.97 0.23
C VAL A 137 -3.11 -13.26 -0.27
N ASN A 138 -3.37 -14.47 -0.78
CA ASN A 138 -4.71 -14.89 -1.23
C ASN A 138 -5.71 -14.83 -0.08
N TYR A 139 -5.31 -15.28 1.11
CA TYR A 139 -6.14 -15.22 2.29
C TYR A 139 -6.43 -13.78 2.71
N ILE A 140 -5.42 -12.90 2.76
CA ILE A 140 -5.60 -11.46 3.08
C ILE A 140 -6.52 -10.77 2.07
N THR A 141 -6.33 -11.06 0.78
CA THR A 141 -7.07 -10.42 -0.33
C THR A 141 -8.43 -11.08 -0.61
N GLY A 142 -8.75 -12.19 0.04
CA GLY A 142 -9.99 -12.93 -0.19
C GLY A 142 -10.06 -13.59 -1.57
N VAL A 143 -8.91 -13.80 -2.22
CA VAL A 143 -8.81 -14.54 -3.48
C VAL A 143 -9.01 -16.02 -3.16
N GLY A 144 -9.91 -16.68 -3.91
CA GLY A 144 -10.23 -18.09 -3.70
C GLY A 144 -11.20 -18.36 -2.54
N ILE A 145 -11.62 -17.34 -1.79
CA ILE A 145 -12.67 -17.48 -0.76
C ILE A 145 -14.02 -17.75 -1.43
N ASP A 146 -14.61 -18.89 -1.07
CA ASP A 146 -15.99 -19.24 -1.40
C ASP A 146 -16.94 -18.74 -0.32
N VAL A 147 -17.66 -17.66 -0.65
CA VAL A 147 -18.57 -16.97 0.28
C VAL A 147 -19.64 -17.93 0.83
N GLN A 148 -20.17 -18.82 0.00
CA GLN A 148 -21.21 -19.76 0.42
C GLN A 148 -20.71 -20.72 1.51
N SER A 149 -19.51 -21.27 1.31
CA SER A 149 -18.86 -22.13 2.30
C SER A 149 -18.53 -21.38 3.60
N VAL A 150 -18.09 -20.13 3.52
CA VAL A 150 -17.80 -19.32 4.72
C VAL A 150 -19.07 -19.01 5.52
N MET A 151 -20.15 -18.60 4.84
CA MET A 151 -21.41 -18.24 5.49
C MET A 151 -22.18 -19.47 6.01
N SER A 152 -22.01 -20.64 5.40
CA SER A 152 -22.63 -21.90 5.85
C SER A 152 -21.77 -22.67 6.85
N GLY A 153 -20.50 -22.26 6.99
CA GLY A 153 -19.48 -22.93 7.77
C GLY A 153 -19.37 -22.41 9.21
N PRO A 154 -18.33 -22.85 9.94
CA PRO A 154 -18.02 -22.27 11.24
C PRO A 154 -17.64 -20.80 11.11
N ASN A 155 -17.91 -20.02 12.16
CA ASN A 155 -17.49 -18.62 12.23
C ASN A 155 -15.96 -18.53 12.22
N ILE A 156 -15.42 -17.94 11.15
CA ILE A 156 -13.99 -17.68 10.94
C ILE A 156 -13.80 -16.19 10.67
N GLY A 157 -12.56 -15.69 10.65
CA GLY A 157 -12.30 -14.26 10.39
C GLY A 157 -12.96 -13.71 9.12
N TRP A 158 -13.03 -14.52 8.06
CA TRP A 158 -13.73 -14.15 6.83
C TRP A 158 -15.26 -14.02 6.96
N SER A 159 -15.89 -14.62 7.96
CA SER A 159 -17.35 -14.50 8.19
C SER A 159 -17.71 -13.05 8.51
N GLU A 160 -17.05 -12.43 9.48
CA GLU A 160 -17.27 -11.02 9.85
C GLU A 160 -16.89 -10.08 8.70
N ARG A 161 -15.82 -10.40 7.96
CA ARG A 161 -15.38 -9.61 6.80
C ARG A 161 -16.40 -9.62 5.67
N ILE A 162 -17.04 -10.76 5.41
CA ILE A 162 -18.11 -10.85 4.41
C ILE A 162 -19.29 -9.98 4.83
N ASP A 163 -19.69 -10.01 6.10
CA ASP A 163 -20.80 -9.19 6.61
C ASP A 163 -20.49 -7.68 6.48
N LEU A 164 -19.32 -7.25 6.96
CA LEU A 164 -18.87 -5.86 6.82
C LEU A 164 -18.75 -5.43 5.35
N GLY A 165 -18.22 -6.30 4.50
CA GLY A 165 -18.08 -6.05 3.08
C GLY A 165 -19.44 -5.95 2.37
N PHE A 166 -20.39 -6.79 2.75
CA PHE A 166 -21.76 -6.77 2.25
C PHE A 166 -22.42 -5.43 2.54
N ASP A 167 -22.36 -4.98 3.81
CA ASP A 167 -22.93 -3.71 4.23
C ASP A 167 -22.28 -2.51 3.52
N LYS A 168 -20.94 -2.48 3.42
CA LYS A 168 -20.20 -1.44 2.69
C LYS A 168 -20.60 -1.36 1.22
N VAL A 169 -20.70 -2.51 0.54
CA VAL A 169 -21.06 -2.56 -0.89
C VAL A 169 -22.51 -2.15 -1.09
N VAL A 170 -23.45 -2.63 -0.27
CA VAL A 170 -24.86 -2.23 -0.34
C VAL A 170 -25.00 -0.73 -0.16
N ASN A 171 -24.38 -0.15 0.87
CA ASN A 171 -24.41 1.30 1.11
C ASN A 171 -23.82 2.09 -0.07
N SER A 172 -22.76 1.59 -0.70
CA SER A 172 -22.14 2.23 -1.86
C SER A 172 -23.04 2.17 -3.09
N LEU A 173 -23.71 1.03 -3.32
CA LEU A 173 -24.68 0.87 -4.40
C LEU A 173 -25.92 1.75 -4.19
N GLU A 174 -26.38 1.92 -2.95
CA GLU A 174 -27.46 2.83 -2.59
C GLU A 174 -27.09 4.28 -2.92
N LYS A 175 -25.90 4.76 -2.52
CA LYS A 175 -25.40 6.10 -2.87
C LYS A 175 -25.37 6.33 -4.39
N ILE A 176 -24.91 5.34 -5.15
CA ILE A 176 -24.92 5.40 -6.62
C ILE A 176 -26.35 5.55 -7.15
N SER A 177 -27.31 4.81 -6.57
CA SER A 177 -28.69 4.83 -7.03
C SER A 177 -29.48 6.08 -6.59
N THR A 178 -29.13 6.70 -5.46
CA THR A 178 -29.71 7.97 -5.00
C THR A 178 -29.10 9.19 -5.70
N GLY A 179 -27.97 8.99 -6.41
CA GLY A 179 -27.25 10.03 -7.13
C GLY A 179 -26.19 10.75 -6.30
N GLU A 180 -26.05 10.42 -5.02
CA GLU A 180 -25.07 10.99 -4.10
C GLU A 180 -23.67 10.44 -4.39
N ASN A 181 -22.70 11.31 -4.70
CA ASN A 181 -21.31 10.94 -5.05
C ASN A 181 -21.18 9.80 -6.08
N SER A 182 -22.18 9.65 -6.95
CA SER A 182 -22.31 8.48 -7.83
C SER A 182 -21.08 8.25 -8.71
N THR A 183 -20.43 9.32 -9.21
CA THR A 183 -19.24 9.18 -10.08
C THR A 183 -18.02 8.68 -9.32
N GLU A 184 -17.82 9.14 -8.10
CA GLU A 184 -16.72 8.73 -7.21
C GLU A 184 -16.92 7.27 -6.79
N SER A 185 -18.09 6.92 -6.25
CA SER A 185 -18.40 5.55 -5.83
C SER A 185 -18.37 4.55 -6.98
N ILE A 186 -18.85 4.91 -8.19
CA ILE A 186 -18.69 4.04 -9.38
C ILE A 186 -17.22 3.82 -9.70
N THR A 187 -16.40 4.87 -9.60
CA THR A 187 -14.98 4.78 -9.92
C THR A 187 -14.25 3.91 -8.90
N GLU A 188 -14.56 4.07 -7.62
CA GLU A 188 -14.03 3.26 -6.51
C GLU A 188 -14.35 1.76 -6.67
N LEU A 189 -15.64 1.41 -6.86
CA LEU A 189 -16.06 0.02 -7.07
C LEU A 189 -15.43 -0.56 -8.36
N HIS A 190 -15.28 0.25 -9.40
CA HIS A 190 -14.63 -0.18 -10.64
C HIS A 190 -13.12 -0.46 -10.43
N SER A 191 -12.41 0.41 -9.71
CA SER A 191 -10.99 0.17 -9.36
C SER A 191 -10.82 -1.08 -8.49
N SER A 192 -11.71 -1.30 -7.52
CA SER A 192 -11.71 -2.49 -6.67
C SER A 192 -11.89 -3.78 -7.48
N LEU A 193 -12.82 -3.81 -8.43
CA LEU A 193 -12.97 -4.99 -9.31
C LEU A 193 -11.75 -5.18 -10.22
N LYS A 194 -11.18 -4.09 -10.73
CA LYS A 194 -10.00 -4.14 -11.61
C LYS A 194 -8.78 -4.70 -10.89
N SER A 195 -8.50 -4.28 -9.64
CA SER A 195 -7.36 -4.78 -8.86
C SER A 195 -7.50 -6.28 -8.55
N ARG A 196 -8.73 -6.79 -8.49
CA ARG A 196 -9.05 -8.22 -8.33
C ARG A 196 -9.08 -9.00 -9.64
N ASN A 197 -8.59 -8.42 -10.75
CA ASN A 197 -8.66 -8.99 -12.10
C ASN A 197 -10.09 -9.36 -12.56
N PHE A 198 -11.10 -8.73 -11.98
CA PHE A 198 -12.49 -8.92 -12.37
C PHE A 198 -12.91 -7.83 -13.36
N SER A 199 -13.13 -8.21 -14.61
CA SER A 199 -13.61 -7.26 -15.63
C SER A 199 -15.07 -6.89 -15.36
N CYS A 200 -15.36 -5.60 -15.17
CA CYS A 200 -16.72 -5.08 -15.05
C CYS A 200 -16.74 -3.62 -15.53
N SER A 201 -17.66 -3.24 -16.42
CA SER A 201 -17.75 -1.86 -16.90
C SER A 201 -18.45 -0.95 -15.88
N LYS A 202 -18.18 0.36 -15.95
CA LYS A 202 -18.91 1.35 -15.14
C LYS A 202 -20.42 1.28 -15.34
N ASP A 203 -20.90 0.93 -16.53
CA ASP A 203 -22.32 0.76 -16.80
C ASP A 203 -22.91 -0.51 -16.17
N GLN A 204 -22.12 -1.58 -16.05
CA GLN A 204 -22.53 -2.77 -15.29
C GLN A 204 -22.64 -2.45 -13.80
N ILE A 205 -21.77 -1.61 -13.24
CA ILE A 205 -21.86 -1.15 -11.85
C ILE A 205 -23.11 -0.28 -11.63
N LYS A 206 -23.41 0.65 -12.55
CA LYS A 206 -24.68 1.40 -12.51
C LYS A 206 -25.89 0.48 -12.55
N LYS A 207 -25.85 -0.55 -13.40
CA LYS A 207 -26.91 -1.56 -13.48
C LYS A 207 -27.02 -2.33 -12.16
N LEU A 208 -25.90 -2.74 -11.57
CA LEU A 208 -25.85 -3.40 -10.26
C LEU A 208 -26.53 -2.55 -9.18
N ALA A 209 -26.22 -1.25 -9.14
CA ALA A 209 -26.81 -0.30 -8.19
C ALA A 209 -28.32 -0.11 -8.40
N SER A 210 -28.77 0.00 -9.65
CA SER A 210 -30.21 0.10 -9.94
C SER A 210 -30.98 -1.16 -9.54
N GLU A 211 -30.34 -2.33 -9.67
CA GLU A 211 -30.93 -3.60 -9.30
C GLU A 211 -30.91 -3.82 -7.78
N SER A 212 -29.88 -3.41 -7.05
CA SER A 212 -29.80 -3.65 -5.61
C SER A 212 -31.00 -3.07 -4.84
N ILE A 213 -31.45 -1.87 -5.21
CA ILE A 213 -32.57 -1.19 -4.54
C ILE A 213 -33.96 -1.66 -4.99
N THR A 214 -34.07 -2.52 -6.02
CA THR A 214 -35.37 -2.91 -6.59
C THR A 214 -35.82 -4.30 -6.16
N GLY A 215 -37.06 -4.40 -5.66
CA GLY A 215 -37.74 -5.66 -5.43
C GLY A 215 -37.13 -6.54 -4.34
N GLY A 216 -36.62 -5.94 -3.25
CA GLY A 216 -36.10 -6.66 -2.08
C GLY A 216 -35.02 -7.68 -2.43
N ARG A 217 -34.16 -7.37 -3.42
CA ARG A 217 -33.11 -8.28 -3.88
C ARG A 217 -32.04 -8.48 -2.82
N ILE A 218 -31.61 -7.38 -2.17
CA ILE A 218 -30.62 -7.44 -1.09
C ILE A 218 -31.16 -8.24 0.11
N ASP A 219 -32.41 -8.02 0.51
CA ASP A 219 -33.02 -8.80 1.61
C ASP A 219 -33.04 -10.30 1.30
N ARG A 220 -33.47 -10.67 0.09
CA ARG A 220 -33.45 -12.07 -0.37
C ARG A 220 -32.04 -12.66 -0.43
N LEU A 221 -31.03 -11.84 -0.73
CA LEU A 221 -29.64 -12.28 -0.75
C LEU A 221 -29.07 -12.43 0.67
N ARG A 222 -29.54 -11.63 1.65
CA ARG A 222 -29.21 -11.82 3.07
C ARG A 222 -29.84 -13.09 3.63
N GLU A 223 -31.07 -13.41 3.24
CA GLU A 223 -31.77 -14.63 3.66
C GLU A 223 -31.14 -15.90 3.03
N ASP A 224 -30.74 -15.82 1.76
CA ASP A 224 -30.12 -16.91 1.02
C ASP A 224 -29.02 -16.38 0.10
N ASN A 225 -27.78 -16.45 0.58
CA ASN A 225 -26.59 -15.97 -0.13
C ASN A 225 -26.29 -16.74 -1.43
N ALA A 226 -26.83 -17.95 -1.60
CA ALA A 226 -26.62 -18.78 -2.77
C ALA A 226 -27.60 -18.41 -3.90
N ARG A 227 -28.65 -17.66 -3.56
CA ARG A 227 -29.68 -17.24 -4.51
C ARG A 227 -29.15 -16.14 -5.42
N PRO A 228 -29.11 -16.36 -6.75
CA PRO A 228 -28.82 -15.28 -7.67
C PRO A 228 -29.98 -14.28 -7.68
N VAL A 229 -29.71 -13.04 -7.27
CA VAL A 229 -30.71 -11.97 -7.20
C VAL A 229 -30.54 -10.91 -8.29
N PHE A 230 -29.38 -10.87 -8.96
CA PHE A 230 -29.11 -9.96 -10.08
C PHE A 230 -29.38 -10.62 -11.45
N THR A 231 -29.71 -9.81 -12.46
CA THR A 231 -30.21 -10.29 -13.76
C THR A 231 -29.21 -11.11 -14.58
N THR A 232 -27.91 -10.98 -14.30
CA THR A 232 -26.87 -11.72 -15.04
C THR A 232 -25.90 -12.37 -14.08
N LYS A 233 -25.33 -13.52 -14.48
CA LYS A 233 -24.31 -14.23 -13.70
C LYS A 233 -23.16 -13.29 -13.30
N ARG A 234 -22.69 -12.48 -14.25
CA ARG A 234 -21.60 -11.52 -14.05
C ARG A 234 -21.90 -10.44 -13.02
N LEU A 235 -23.14 -10.00 -12.88
CA LEU A 235 -23.52 -9.03 -11.83
C LEU A 235 -23.53 -9.68 -10.44
N ASN A 236 -23.98 -10.93 -10.34
CA ASN A 236 -23.91 -11.69 -9.08
C ASN A 236 -22.44 -11.94 -8.68
N GLU A 237 -21.59 -12.33 -9.64
CA GLU A 237 -20.14 -12.48 -9.41
C GLU A 237 -19.50 -11.14 -9.02
N ALA A 238 -19.82 -10.05 -9.73
CA ALA A 238 -19.29 -8.72 -9.45
C ALA A 238 -19.65 -8.26 -8.02
N PHE A 239 -20.88 -8.48 -7.58
CA PHE A 239 -21.31 -8.14 -6.22
C PHE A 239 -20.44 -8.85 -5.18
N TRP A 240 -20.26 -10.17 -5.30
CA TRP A 240 -19.46 -10.93 -4.33
C TRP A 240 -17.96 -10.62 -4.42
N GLU A 241 -17.42 -10.28 -5.59
CA GLU A 241 -16.03 -9.78 -5.69
C GLU A 241 -15.86 -8.42 -5.01
N LEU A 242 -16.84 -7.52 -5.11
CA LEU A 242 -16.83 -6.26 -4.37
C LEU A 242 -16.88 -6.52 -2.85
N VAL A 243 -17.75 -7.43 -2.41
CA VAL A 243 -17.89 -7.77 -0.98
C VAL A 243 -16.57 -8.30 -0.42
N LYS A 244 -15.89 -9.21 -1.13
CA LYS A 244 -14.59 -9.75 -0.72
C LYS A 244 -13.48 -8.70 -0.73
N GLY A 245 -13.58 -7.66 -1.55
CA GLY A 245 -12.59 -6.57 -1.66
C GLY A 245 -12.82 -5.38 -0.74
N ALA A 246 -13.92 -5.33 0.01
CA ALA A 246 -14.28 -4.20 0.88
C ALA A 246 -13.64 -4.19 2.30
N PRO A 247 -13.29 -5.33 2.94
CA PRO A 247 -12.69 -5.37 4.27
C PRO A 247 -11.32 -4.68 4.33
N LEU A 248 -10.42 -5.04 3.41
CA LEU A 248 -9.24 -4.27 3.08
C LEU A 248 -9.45 -3.74 1.68
N ALA A 249 -9.63 -2.42 1.55
CA ALA A 249 -9.57 -1.74 0.27
C ALA A 249 -8.11 -1.67 -0.18
N VAL A 250 -7.48 -2.83 -0.34
CA VAL A 250 -6.09 -3.00 -0.70
C VAL A 250 -5.80 -2.11 -1.92
N GLY A 251 -5.22 -0.93 -1.69
CA GLY A 251 -4.26 -0.39 -2.65
C GLY A 251 -3.19 -1.46 -2.70
N GLU A 252 -3.05 -2.10 -3.86
CA GLU A 252 -2.30 -3.32 -4.10
C GLU A 252 -1.26 -3.59 -2.98
N THR A 253 -1.56 -4.48 -2.02
CA THR A 253 -0.50 -5.18 -1.30
C THR A 253 0.20 -5.84 -2.45
N ASP A 254 1.35 -5.29 -2.87
CA ASP A 254 2.01 -5.71 -4.09
C ASP A 254 2.31 -7.19 -3.87
N GLU A 255 1.46 -8.07 -4.41
CA GLU A 255 1.52 -9.51 -4.18
C GLU A 255 2.94 -9.97 -4.52
N ASN A 256 3.53 -9.33 -5.54
CA ASN A 256 4.88 -9.59 -5.99
C ASN A 256 5.95 -9.24 -4.95
N VAL A 257 5.70 -8.35 -3.99
CA VAL A 257 6.60 -8.10 -2.86
C VAL A 257 6.58 -9.27 -1.90
N THR A 258 5.40 -9.63 -1.41
CA THR A 258 5.26 -10.66 -0.36
C THR A 258 5.68 -12.02 -0.88
N VAL A 259 5.35 -12.35 -2.13
CA VAL A 259 5.65 -13.64 -2.78
C VAL A 259 7.12 -13.80 -3.18
N ASP A 260 7.83 -12.70 -3.47
CA ASP A 260 9.20 -12.76 -3.96
C ASP A 260 10.21 -13.03 -2.82
N ILE A 261 10.65 -14.28 -2.74
CA ILE A 261 11.67 -14.75 -1.79
C ILE A 261 13.09 -14.21 -2.06
N LYS A 262 13.26 -13.35 -3.06
CA LYS A 262 14.54 -12.73 -3.46
C LYS A 262 14.40 -11.20 -3.61
N ARG A 263 13.32 -10.62 -3.05
CA ARG A 263 13.04 -9.20 -3.13
C ARG A 263 14.19 -8.38 -2.54
N VAL A 264 14.27 -7.14 -3.00
CA VAL A 264 15.08 -6.09 -2.39
C VAL A 264 14.16 -5.01 -1.86
N ILE A 265 14.43 -4.55 -0.66
CA ILE A 265 13.65 -3.53 0.02
C ILE A 265 14.53 -2.36 0.39
N ARG A 266 13.91 -1.19 0.52
CA ARG A 266 14.63 0.06 0.74
C ARG A 266 15.34 0.05 2.08
N TRP A 267 16.55 0.57 2.09
CA TRP A 267 17.39 0.56 3.28
C TRP A 267 16.88 1.55 4.33
N VAL A 268 16.62 1.08 5.55
CA VAL A 268 16.20 1.91 6.68
C VAL A 268 17.26 2.99 6.99
N GLY A 269 16.82 4.24 7.08
CA GLY A 269 17.69 5.40 7.27
C GLY A 269 18.25 6.00 5.98
N SER A 270 18.03 5.38 4.81
CA SER A 270 18.37 6.00 3.52
C SER A 270 17.33 7.04 3.08
N LEU A 271 17.63 7.83 2.05
CA LEU A 271 16.68 8.75 1.43
C LEU A 271 15.98 8.11 0.24
N HIS A 272 14.69 8.41 0.10
CA HIS A 272 13.90 8.03 -1.05
C HIS A 272 14.07 9.05 -2.18
N GLY A 273 14.62 8.63 -3.32
CA GLY A 273 15.00 9.58 -4.39
C GLY A 273 13.85 10.32 -5.09
N LYS A 274 12.59 9.86 -4.95
CA LYS A 274 11.40 10.56 -5.49
C LYS A 274 10.72 11.53 -4.51
N SER A 275 11.25 11.72 -3.32
CA SER A 275 10.61 12.54 -2.27
C SER A 275 11.60 13.22 -1.34
N GLY A 276 12.84 12.72 -1.25
CA GLY A 276 13.85 13.24 -0.33
C GLY A 276 13.59 12.88 1.13
N LEU A 277 12.48 12.21 1.44
CA LEU A 277 12.18 11.76 2.79
C LEU A 277 13.00 10.51 3.14
N ARG A 278 13.35 10.42 4.41
CA ARG A 278 14.06 9.29 5.01
C ARG A 278 13.14 8.09 5.16
N VAL A 279 13.67 6.91 4.86
CA VAL A 279 13.06 5.64 5.24
C VAL A 279 13.17 5.50 6.75
N THR A 280 12.05 5.60 7.45
CA THR A 280 12.05 5.76 8.91
C THR A 280 11.45 4.52 9.54
N GLU A 281 12.22 3.88 10.42
CA GLU A 281 11.72 2.82 11.30
C GLU A 281 11.06 3.44 12.52
N PHE A 282 9.96 2.84 12.96
CA PHE A 282 9.22 3.25 14.16
C PHE A 282 8.58 2.01 14.81
N PRO A 283 8.23 2.04 16.11
CA PRO A 283 7.54 0.92 16.78
C PRO A 283 6.15 0.65 16.19
N LEU A 284 5.75 -0.63 16.10
CA LEU A 284 4.46 -1.04 15.55
C LEU A 284 3.26 -0.34 16.21
N SER A 285 3.31 -0.12 17.52
CA SER A 285 2.26 0.61 18.26
C SER A 285 2.00 2.05 17.77
N ARG A 286 2.92 2.64 17.00
CA ARG A 286 2.73 3.96 16.35
C ARG A 286 2.15 3.86 14.93
N LEU A 287 2.01 2.65 14.38
CA LEU A 287 1.35 2.43 13.09
C LEU A 287 -0.15 2.73 13.20
N GLU A 288 -0.75 2.41 14.35
CA GLU A 288 -2.17 2.65 14.62
C GLU A 288 -2.53 4.14 14.44
N PRO A 289 -3.47 4.48 13.54
CA PRO A 289 -3.89 5.85 13.30
C PRO A 289 -4.72 6.41 14.46
N GLY A 290 -4.81 7.74 14.56
CA GLY A 290 -5.67 8.43 15.52
C GLY A 290 -5.18 8.44 16.98
N ARG A 291 -4.04 7.82 17.30
CA ARG A 291 -3.40 7.94 18.61
C ARG A 291 -2.57 9.21 18.71
N SER A 292 -2.41 9.72 19.92
CA SER A 292 -1.59 10.92 20.17
C SER A 292 -0.11 10.74 19.82
N ASN A 293 0.36 9.49 19.75
CA ASN A 293 1.73 9.12 19.41
C ASN A 293 1.85 8.36 18.08
N SER A 294 0.81 8.39 17.23
CA SER A 294 0.89 7.83 15.88
C SER A 294 2.07 8.41 15.11
N PHE A 295 2.65 7.61 14.22
CA PHE A 295 3.75 8.04 13.38
C PHE A 295 3.28 9.06 12.34
N ASP A 296 3.95 10.21 12.27
CA ASP A 296 3.68 11.24 11.27
C ASP A 296 4.83 11.32 10.25
N ALA A 297 4.64 10.66 9.10
CA ALA A 297 5.64 10.59 8.04
C ALA A 297 6.10 11.97 7.56
N MET A 298 5.19 12.93 7.50
CA MET A 298 5.42 14.29 6.99
C MET A 298 6.27 15.14 7.96
N SER A 299 6.20 14.86 9.26
CA SER A 299 6.97 15.57 10.29
C SER A 299 8.29 14.87 10.63
N GLU A 300 8.31 13.54 10.67
CA GLU A 300 9.40 12.76 11.26
C GLU A 300 10.43 12.22 10.25
N SER A 301 10.13 12.32 8.96
CA SER A 301 10.98 11.74 7.90
C SER A 301 11.75 12.77 7.09
N SER A 302 11.56 14.06 7.33
CA SER A 302 12.41 15.08 6.71
C SER A 302 13.79 15.13 7.36
N VAL A 303 14.82 15.37 6.55
CA VAL A 303 16.22 15.53 6.99
C VAL A 303 16.84 16.85 6.56
N PHE A 304 16.15 17.63 5.72
CA PHE A 304 16.67 18.87 5.16
C PHE A 304 16.32 20.06 6.05
N SER A 305 17.04 21.17 5.87
CA SER A 305 16.88 22.35 6.72
C SER A 305 15.47 22.95 6.61
N THR A 306 14.99 23.48 7.72
CA THR A 306 13.79 24.34 7.79
C THR A 306 14.13 25.82 7.97
N GLN A 307 15.43 26.16 8.02
CA GLN A 307 15.89 27.53 8.33
C GLN A 307 16.02 28.42 7.09
N ASN A 308 16.30 27.83 5.93
CA ASN A 308 16.45 28.56 4.68
C ASN A 308 15.18 28.45 3.85
N SER A 309 14.77 29.54 3.21
CA SER A 309 13.66 29.57 2.25
C SER A 309 14.14 29.51 0.80
N CYS A 310 13.30 28.98 -0.07
CA CYS A 310 13.45 28.91 -1.52
C CYS A 310 12.10 29.23 -2.15
N LYS A 311 12.12 29.96 -3.27
CA LYS A 311 10.91 30.22 -4.05
C LYS A 311 10.66 29.04 -4.98
N VAL A 312 9.44 28.52 -4.97
CA VAL A 312 9.00 27.42 -5.83
C VAL A 312 7.79 27.83 -6.64
N GLU A 313 7.65 27.27 -7.83
CA GLU A 313 6.50 27.39 -8.72
C GLU A 313 5.88 26.02 -8.91
N LEU A 314 4.59 25.85 -8.58
CA LEU A 314 3.87 24.62 -8.83
C LEU A 314 3.66 24.41 -10.33
N ILE A 315 3.79 23.17 -10.81
CA ILE A 315 3.62 22.81 -12.23
C ILE A 315 2.53 21.76 -12.46
N VAL A 316 1.86 21.33 -11.38
CA VAL A 316 0.72 20.41 -11.42
C VAL A 316 -0.43 20.98 -10.60
N ASP A 317 -1.65 20.61 -10.97
CA ASP A 317 -2.87 21.07 -10.29
C ASP A 317 -3.20 20.22 -9.05
N ASP A 318 -4.03 20.79 -8.17
CA ASP A 318 -4.58 20.12 -6.99
C ASP A 318 -3.50 19.57 -6.04
N VAL A 319 -2.37 20.26 -5.91
CA VAL A 319 -1.33 19.90 -4.94
C VAL A 319 -1.84 20.20 -3.55
N THR A 320 -1.78 19.22 -2.66
CA THR A 320 -1.95 19.39 -1.22
C THR A 320 -0.87 18.58 -0.50
N THR A 321 -0.03 19.27 0.26
CA THR A 321 1.05 18.62 1.01
C THR A 321 1.43 19.36 2.27
N ARG A 322 2.03 18.61 3.21
CA ARG A 322 2.61 19.12 4.43
C ARG A 322 3.96 18.44 4.63
N ILE A 323 5.01 19.21 4.92
CA ILE A 323 6.34 18.68 5.22
C ILE A 323 6.93 19.53 6.33
N SER A 324 7.41 18.90 7.40
CA SER A 324 8.01 19.58 8.55
C SER A 324 7.14 20.70 9.14
N GLY A 325 5.82 20.54 9.08
CA GLY A 325 4.85 21.51 9.60
C GLY A 325 4.49 22.67 8.66
N GLN A 326 5.17 22.84 7.52
CA GLN A 326 4.74 23.78 6.49
C GLN A 326 3.73 23.12 5.55
N GLU A 327 2.64 23.80 5.26
CA GLU A 327 1.60 23.36 4.32
C GLU A 327 1.70 24.10 2.99
N VAL A 328 1.44 23.40 1.90
CA VAL A 328 1.31 23.94 0.55
C VAL A 328 0.05 23.34 -0.06
N SER A 329 -0.86 24.21 -0.49
CA SER A 329 -2.03 23.83 -1.28
C SER A 329 -2.22 24.84 -2.41
N GLY A 330 -2.31 24.35 -3.64
CA GLY A 330 -2.38 25.21 -4.83
C GLY A 330 -2.35 24.43 -6.14
N SER A 331 -2.30 25.18 -7.23
CA SER A 331 -2.36 24.65 -8.60
C SER A 331 -1.21 25.17 -9.46
N SER A 332 -1.14 24.67 -10.70
CA SER A 332 -0.07 25.03 -11.63
C SER A 332 0.01 26.55 -11.85
N GLY A 333 1.21 27.11 -11.74
CA GLY A 333 1.50 28.54 -11.85
C GLY A 333 1.52 29.30 -10.51
N ASP A 334 1.08 28.69 -9.41
CA ASP A 334 1.17 29.30 -8.09
C ASP A 334 2.62 29.31 -7.57
N PHE A 335 3.00 30.42 -6.93
CA PHE A 335 4.33 30.60 -6.34
C PHE A 335 4.26 30.56 -4.81
N PHE A 336 5.18 29.83 -4.20
CA PHE A 336 5.31 29.73 -2.75
C PHE A 336 6.75 30.01 -2.30
N GLU A 337 6.89 30.62 -1.12
CA GLU A 337 8.16 30.66 -0.41
C GLU A 337 8.17 29.56 0.65
N VAL A 338 9.01 28.55 0.46
CA VAL A 338 9.02 27.32 1.25
C VAL A 338 10.40 27.01 1.76
N HIS A 339 10.50 26.26 2.87
CA HIS A 339 11.80 25.87 3.37
C HIS A 339 12.45 24.77 2.51
N GLU A 340 13.77 24.61 2.60
CA GLU A 340 14.57 23.66 1.80
C GLU A 340 13.98 22.23 1.78
N SER A 341 13.51 21.72 2.93
CA SER A 341 12.85 20.42 2.96
C SER A 341 11.58 20.32 2.11
N MET A 342 10.73 21.35 2.10
CA MET A 342 9.50 21.35 1.32
C MET A 342 9.84 21.52 -0.17
N ALA A 343 10.77 22.42 -0.51
CA ALA A 343 11.27 22.61 -1.86
C ALA A 343 11.83 21.30 -2.45
N THR A 344 12.64 20.58 -1.66
CA THR A 344 13.21 19.29 -2.08
C THR A 344 12.13 18.24 -2.32
N PHE A 345 11.15 18.14 -1.44
CA PHE A 345 10.03 17.21 -1.61
C PHE A 345 9.24 17.51 -2.89
N LEU A 346 8.80 18.76 -3.07
CA LEU A 346 8.04 19.20 -4.24
C LEU A 346 8.82 18.99 -5.55
N GLY A 347 10.11 19.32 -5.56
CA GLY A 347 10.99 19.13 -6.71
C GLY A 347 11.18 17.66 -7.08
N LEU A 348 11.45 16.79 -6.09
CA LEU A 348 11.65 15.35 -6.34
C LEU A 348 10.35 14.60 -6.70
N LYS A 349 9.20 15.09 -6.22
CA LYS A 349 7.89 14.62 -6.67
C LYS A 349 7.54 15.06 -8.10
N GLY A 350 8.27 16.05 -8.64
CA GLY A 350 7.96 16.66 -9.94
C GLY A 350 6.74 17.57 -9.88
N TRP A 351 6.44 18.14 -8.71
CA TRP A 351 5.28 19.01 -8.48
C TRP A 351 5.63 20.49 -8.59
N ALA A 352 6.91 20.84 -8.41
CA ALA A 352 7.36 22.23 -8.49
C ALA A 352 8.75 22.37 -9.11
N ILE A 353 9.03 23.57 -9.61
CA ILE A 353 10.37 24.00 -10.03
C ILE A 353 10.90 25.01 -9.00
N MET A 354 12.16 24.85 -8.58
CA MET A 354 12.85 25.75 -7.65
C MET A 354 13.52 26.90 -8.43
N HIS A 355 13.38 28.14 -7.92
CA HIS A 355 13.93 29.36 -8.51
C HIS A 355 15.09 29.95 -7.71
#